data_AF-A0A182T7J8-F1
#
_entry.id   AF-A0A182T7J8-F1
#
_cell.length_a   1.000
_cell.length_b   1.000
_cell.length_c   1.000
_cell.angle_alpha   90.00
_cell.angle_beta   90.00
_cell.angle_gamma   90.00
#
_symmetry.space_group_name_H-M   'P 1'
#
loop_
_entity.id
_entity.type
_entity.pdbx_description
1 polymer ?
#
loop_
_entity_poly.entity_id
_entity_poly.type
_entity_poly.pdbx_seq_one_letter_code
_entity_poly.pdbx_strand_id
1 'polypeptide(L)'
;MMNGQSNFYRNPEPFSPSYESKLMPIKESSPEGPMILLEMPLFPENDTNQRPVSPVLAKPKKLAKKLSFNPERWCGRDEIYTTSFCRQFSLLLLRTFLILSRDRSLMTMRFAIHFPLELPIITREHFNRWYSLRAYYIAMTVADIPIQLLCTVTYIVITYYMTGQPPEAFRIGLFTLICLMVAWVAQGLGLLVASLFDVKNGAVFGPFFICPFLIFSGFFIHLTDAHPVMHWLFHISFLKYALQGAAMAIFGYDRPRMDCDETYCHFVLPKKFLKEIDMLEADFVEAVIALSVIFFVFRVSAFYVMQYRMKNKI
;
A
#
# COMPACT_ATOMS: atom_id res chain seq x y z
N MET A 1 5.30 67.93 -17.21
CA MET A 1 6.68 67.77 -17.72
C MET A 1 6.83 66.30 -18.10
N MET A 2 6.51 65.94 -19.35
CA MET A 2 7.47 65.77 -20.45
C MET A 2 8.67 64.88 -20.12
N ASN A 3 8.72 63.76 -20.85
CA ASN A 3 9.86 63.07 -21.48
C ASN A 3 11.04 62.62 -20.61
N GLY A 4 11.63 61.44 -20.80
CA GLY A 4 11.37 60.42 -21.83
C GLY A 4 12.61 59.57 -22.09
N GLN A 5 12.34 58.36 -22.60
CA GLN A 5 13.12 57.57 -23.56
C GLN A 5 14.43 56.92 -23.05
N SER A 6 14.83 55.70 -23.47
CA SER A 6 14.62 54.96 -24.73
C SER A 6 14.95 53.45 -24.51
N ASN A 7 14.17 52.48 -25.03
CA ASN A 7 14.37 51.68 -26.29
C ASN A 7 15.35 50.47 -26.12
N PHE A 8 15.17 49.23 -26.64
CA PHE A 8 14.23 48.60 -27.59
C PHE A 8 14.40 47.04 -27.63
N TYR A 9 13.39 46.32 -28.19
CA TYR A 9 13.29 44.91 -28.70
C TYR A 9 12.84 43.79 -27.72
N ARG A 10 11.84 42.91 -27.97
CA ARG A 10 11.18 42.39 -29.20
C ARG A 10 9.77 41.77 -28.89
N ASN A 11 8.83 41.89 -29.84
CA ASN A 11 7.37 41.60 -29.93
C ASN A 11 6.70 40.37 -29.26
N PRO A 12 5.42 40.50 -28.87
CA PRO A 12 4.35 39.48 -28.96
C PRO A 12 3.28 39.83 -30.02
N GLU A 13 2.71 38.84 -30.71
CA GLU A 13 1.50 39.00 -31.55
C GLU A 13 0.27 38.30 -30.92
N PRO A 14 -0.96 38.77 -31.21
CA PRO A 14 -2.12 38.68 -30.33
C PRO A 14 -3.19 37.64 -30.77
N PHE A 15 -3.97 37.18 -29.79
CA PHE A 15 -5.17 36.34 -29.95
C PHE A 15 -6.29 37.10 -30.69
N SER A 16 -6.91 36.45 -31.69
CA SER A 16 -8.06 36.96 -32.44
C SER A 16 -9.38 36.82 -31.67
N PRO A 17 -10.26 37.84 -31.64
CA PRO A 17 -11.56 37.79 -30.98
C PRO A 17 -12.68 37.55 -32.01
N SER A 18 -13.33 36.38 -32.02
CA SER A 18 -14.51 36.21 -32.89
C SER A 18 -15.52 35.13 -32.44
N TYR A 19 -15.79 35.02 -31.14
CA TYR A 19 -16.79 34.05 -30.65
C TYR A 19 -17.76 34.62 -29.59
N GLU A 20 -17.64 35.90 -29.25
CA GLU A 20 -18.38 36.50 -28.13
C GLU A 20 -19.53 37.43 -28.55
N SER A 21 -20.03 37.29 -29.78
CA SER A 21 -21.15 38.11 -30.28
C SER A 21 -22.34 37.26 -30.69
N LYS A 22 -22.90 36.50 -29.73
CA LYS A 22 -24.29 35.98 -29.74
C LYS A 22 -24.64 35.28 -28.41
N LEU A 23 -24.47 35.99 -27.29
CA LEU A 23 -25.13 35.61 -26.04
C LEU A 23 -26.24 36.64 -25.78
N MET A 24 -27.48 36.23 -26.02
CA MET A 24 -28.63 37.03 -25.56
C MET A 24 -28.72 36.96 -24.03
N PRO A 25 -29.10 38.05 -23.35
CA PRO A 25 -29.23 38.05 -21.90
C PRO A 25 -30.32 37.06 -21.48
N ILE A 26 -30.02 36.25 -20.48
CA ILE A 26 -30.99 35.36 -19.82
C ILE A 26 -32.00 36.27 -19.11
N LYS A 27 -33.22 36.37 -19.63
CA LYS A 27 -34.35 37.00 -18.93
C LYS A 27 -34.96 35.95 -17.99
N GLU A 28 -34.99 36.26 -16.70
CA GLU A 28 -35.71 35.45 -15.70
C GLU A 28 -37.18 35.33 -16.07
N SER A 29 -37.70 34.11 -16.05
CA SER A 29 -39.11 33.80 -16.28
C SER A 29 -39.90 33.94 -14.98
N SER A 30 -40.83 34.90 -14.92
CA SER A 30 -41.97 34.89 -14.00
C SER A 30 -43.05 33.92 -14.53
N PRO A 31 -43.83 33.24 -13.66
CA PRO A 31 -44.71 32.16 -14.07
C PRO A 31 -45.99 32.73 -14.68
N GLU A 32 -46.63 31.96 -15.56
CA GLU A 32 -47.90 32.21 -16.30
C GLU A 32 -47.73 32.60 -17.78
N GLY A 33 -47.73 31.59 -18.66
CA GLY A 33 -47.88 31.74 -20.12
C GLY A 33 -47.44 30.49 -20.92
N PRO A 34 -48.11 30.10 -22.02
CA PRO A 34 -47.94 28.79 -22.65
C PRO A 34 -46.65 28.66 -23.49
N MET A 35 -46.10 27.44 -23.56
CA MET A 35 -44.86 27.10 -24.27
C MET A 35 -44.99 27.29 -25.80
N ILE A 36 -44.10 28.08 -26.37
CA ILE A 36 -43.92 28.22 -27.83
C ILE A 36 -42.73 27.35 -28.25
N LEU A 37 -42.96 26.49 -29.24
CA LEU A 37 -41.99 25.59 -29.90
C LEU A 37 -40.99 26.41 -30.72
N LEU A 38 -39.70 26.33 -30.42
CA LEU A 38 -38.62 26.93 -31.21
C LEU A 38 -38.09 25.90 -32.22
N GLU A 39 -38.33 26.14 -33.51
CA GLU A 39 -37.78 25.35 -34.62
C GLU A 39 -36.26 25.50 -34.70
N MET A 40 -35.57 24.38 -34.97
CA MET A 40 -34.13 24.33 -35.21
C MET A 40 -33.82 24.63 -36.69
N PRO A 41 -32.80 25.45 -37.00
CA PRO A 41 -32.39 25.68 -38.39
C PRO A 41 -31.61 24.48 -38.96
N LEU A 42 -31.95 24.11 -40.20
CA LEU A 42 -31.24 23.12 -41.01
C LEU A 42 -29.79 23.54 -41.27
N PHE A 43 -28.86 22.59 -41.18
CA PHE A 43 -27.48 22.75 -41.64
C PHE A 43 -27.34 22.33 -43.11
N PRO A 44 -26.55 23.05 -43.93
CA PRO A 44 -26.33 22.70 -45.33
C PRO A 44 -25.36 21.53 -45.49
N GLU A 45 -25.60 20.75 -46.54
CA GLU A 45 -24.89 19.53 -46.92
C GLU A 45 -23.71 19.83 -47.85
N ASN A 46 -22.62 19.08 -47.63
CA ASN A 46 -21.49 18.80 -48.50
C ASN A 46 -20.35 19.84 -48.65
N ASP A 47 -19.17 19.46 -48.14
CA ASP A 47 -17.96 19.52 -48.96
C ASP A 47 -16.98 18.40 -48.54
N THR A 48 -16.65 17.57 -49.52
CA THR A 48 -15.74 16.44 -49.46
C THR A 48 -14.31 16.89 -49.22
N ASN A 49 -13.75 16.58 -48.04
CA ASN A 49 -12.30 16.44 -47.87
C ASN A 49 -12.02 15.36 -46.80
N GLN A 50 -11.53 14.22 -47.29
CA GLN A 50 -11.08 13.09 -46.48
C GLN A 50 -9.93 13.53 -45.57
N ARG A 51 -10.18 13.58 -44.26
CA ARG A 51 -9.10 13.53 -43.26
C ARG A 51 -8.58 12.09 -43.21
N PRO A 52 -7.26 11.84 -43.23
CA PRO A 52 -6.75 10.48 -43.09
C PRO A 52 -7.07 9.96 -41.69
N VAL A 53 -7.94 8.94 -41.65
CA VAL A 53 -8.26 8.18 -40.44
C VAL A 53 -7.04 7.34 -40.10
N SER A 54 -6.44 7.58 -38.93
CA SER A 54 -5.37 6.74 -38.38
C SER A 54 -5.79 5.27 -38.38
N PRO A 55 -4.96 4.33 -38.86
CA PRO A 55 -5.34 2.93 -38.93
C PRO A 55 -5.58 2.39 -37.52
N VAL A 56 -6.74 1.75 -37.38
CA VAL A 56 -7.23 1.04 -36.21
C VAL A 56 -6.12 0.18 -35.60
N LEU A 57 -5.87 0.42 -34.31
CA LEU A 57 -4.93 -0.30 -33.47
C LEU A 57 -5.23 -1.81 -33.52
N ALA A 58 -4.43 -2.57 -34.25
CA ALA A 58 -4.51 -4.02 -34.28
C ALA A 58 -4.28 -4.58 -32.86
N LYS A 59 -5.16 -5.48 -32.40
CA LYS A 59 -4.97 -6.22 -31.15
C LYS A 59 -3.71 -7.08 -31.27
N PRO A 60 -2.73 -7.01 -30.35
CA PRO A 60 -1.58 -7.88 -30.39
C PRO A 60 -2.01 -9.32 -30.06
N LYS A 61 -1.72 -10.26 -30.96
CA LYS A 61 -1.80 -11.70 -30.69
C LYS A 61 -0.80 -12.04 -29.57
N LYS A 62 -1.30 -12.55 -28.44
CA LYS A 62 -0.45 -12.99 -27.33
C LYS A 62 0.28 -14.28 -27.72
N LEU A 63 1.56 -14.16 -28.04
CA LEU A 63 2.47 -15.31 -28.11
C LEU A 63 3.07 -15.53 -26.71
N ALA A 64 2.71 -16.63 -26.05
CA ALA A 64 3.28 -17.01 -24.77
C ALA A 64 4.79 -17.28 -24.95
N LYS A 65 5.64 -16.42 -24.39
CA LYS A 65 7.10 -16.56 -24.48
C LYS A 65 7.65 -17.23 -23.22
N LYS A 66 8.38 -18.32 -23.45
CA LYS A 66 9.15 -19.12 -22.48
C LYS A 66 9.92 -18.21 -21.52
N LEU A 67 9.79 -18.45 -20.22
CA LEU A 67 10.36 -17.62 -19.15
C LEU A 67 11.88 -17.87 -19.04
N SER A 68 12.68 -16.98 -19.62
CA SER A 68 14.13 -16.91 -19.38
C SER A 68 14.45 -15.64 -18.61
N PHE A 69 15.06 -15.77 -17.43
CA PHE A 69 15.46 -14.66 -16.57
C PHE A 69 16.64 -13.91 -17.23
N ASN A 70 16.35 -12.78 -17.91
CA ASN A 70 17.38 -11.88 -18.42
C ASN A 70 17.14 -10.46 -17.85
N PRO A 71 18.02 -9.93 -16.96
CA PRO A 71 17.85 -8.64 -16.30
C PRO A 71 17.75 -7.43 -17.24
N GLU A 72 18.42 -7.45 -18.40
CA GLU A 72 18.37 -6.34 -19.37
C GLU A 72 16.98 -6.13 -19.96
N ARG A 73 16.17 -7.20 -20.01
CA ARG A 73 14.80 -7.15 -20.53
C ARG A 73 13.86 -6.36 -19.61
N TRP A 74 14.16 -6.29 -18.31
CA TRP A 74 13.34 -5.54 -17.36
C TRP A 74 13.50 -4.03 -17.58
N CYS A 75 14.68 -3.55 -17.97
CA CYS A 75 14.89 -2.14 -18.32
C CYS A 75 14.65 -1.83 -19.81
N GLY A 76 14.17 -2.79 -20.60
CA GLY A 76 13.77 -2.58 -21.99
C GLY A 76 12.60 -1.59 -22.11
N ARG A 77 12.50 -0.91 -23.26
CA ARG A 77 11.38 -0.02 -23.57
C ARG A 77 10.23 -0.86 -24.12
N ASP A 78 9.18 -1.07 -23.32
CA ASP A 78 7.93 -1.66 -23.81
C ASP A 78 7.14 -0.60 -24.60
N GLU A 79 6.58 -0.95 -25.76
CA GLU A 79 5.80 -0.02 -26.60
C GLU A 79 4.53 0.54 -25.93
N ILE A 80 4.15 -0.01 -24.77
CA ILE A 80 2.98 0.41 -23.99
C ILE A 80 3.25 1.72 -23.22
N TYR A 81 4.52 2.00 -22.86
CA TYR A 81 4.91 3.12 -22.00
C TYR A 81 6.07 3.93 -22.61
N THR A 82 6.08 5.24 -22.36
CA THR A 82 7.10 6.15 -22.92
C THR A 82 8.49 5.96 -22.33
N THR A 83 8.58 5.46 -21.09
CA THR A 83 9.82 5.28 -20.33
C THR A 83 10.02 3.82 -19.91
N SER A 84 11.28 3.39 -19.83
CA SER A 84 11.67 2.05 -19.33
C SER A 84 11.22 1.82 -17.87
N PHE A 85 10.91 0.58 -17.49
CA PHE A 85 10.49 0.20 -16.14
C PHE A 85 11.44 0.70 -15.03
N CYS A 86 12.75 0.61 -15.23
CA CYS A 86 13.75 1.01 -14.23
C CYS A 86 13.72 2.53 -13.96
N ARG A 87 13.51 3.33 -15.01
CA ARG A 87 13.32 4.78 -14.88
C ARG A 87 11.98 5.11 -14.21
N GLN A 88 10.91 4.39 -14.54
CA GLN A 88 9.62 4.54 -13.84
C GLN A 88 9.77 4.25 -12.35
N PHE A 89 10.37 3.12 -12.00
CA PHE A 89 10.60 2.70 -10.62
C PHE A 89 11.42 3.75 -9.84
N SER A 90 12.53 4.24 -10.40
CA SER A 90 13.36 5.25 -9.73
C SER A 90 12.62 6.58 -9.53
N LEU A 91 11.89 7.07 -10.54
CA LEU A 91 11.09 8.30 -10.42
C LEU A 91 9.96 8.17 -9.38
N LEU A 92 9.27 7.03 -9.38
CA LEU A 92 8.19 6.76 -8.43
C LEU A 92 8.73 6.59 -7.00
N LEU A 93 9.85 5.88 -6.84
CA LEU A 93 10.51 5.73 -5.54
C LEU A 93 10.96 7.09 -5.00
N LEU A 94 11.56 7.94 -5.83
CA LEU A 94 11.94 9.30 -5.45
C LEU A 94 10.71 10.15 -5.08
N ARG A 95 9.64 10.14 -5.89
CA ARG A 95 8.38 10.84 -5.58
C ARG A 95 7.85 10.39 -4.22
N THR A 96 7.80 9.09 -3.98
CA THR A 96 7.28 8.52 -2.74
C THR A 96 8.13 8.91 -1.55
N PHE A 97 9.45 8.85 -1.66
CA PHE A 97 10.36 9.27 -0.60
C PHE A 97 10.25 10.77 -0.29
N LEU A 98 10.14 11.62 -1.33
CA LEU A 98 9.96 13.06 -1.15
C LEU A 98 8.65 13.39 -0.41
N ILE A 99 7.55 12.73 -0.78
CA ILE A 99 6.25 12.88 -0.10
C ILE A 99 6.37 12.51 1.39
N LEU A 100 7.01 11.37 1.69
CA LEU A 100 7.24 10.93 3.06
C LEU A 100 8.15 11.87 3.85
N SER A 101 9.20 12.39 3.21
CA SER A 101 10.16 13.29 3.85
C SER A 101 9.56 14.66 4.18
N ARG A 102 8.60 15.12 3.36
CA ARG A 102 7.92 16.40 3.55
C ARG A 102 6.90 16.35 4.68
N ASP A 103 6.07 15.31 4.71
CA ASP A 103 4.92 15.24 5.60
C ASP A 103 5.08 14.06 6.60
N ARG A 104 5.63 14.34 7.79
CA ARG A 104 5.87 13.33 8.84
C ARG A 104 4.61 12.59 9.31
N SER A 105 3.43 13.20 9.18
CA SER A 105 2.14 12.57 9.51
C SER A 105 1.77 11.44 8.54
N LEU A 106 2.28 11.47 7.30
CA LEU A 106 2.06 10.39 6.33
C LEU A 106 2.77 9.11 6.74
N MET A 107 3.80 9.21 7.59
CA MET A 107 4.56 8.07 8.06
C MET A 107 3.76 7.20 9.06
N THR A 108 2.90 7.81 9.89
CA THR A 108 2.16 7.07 10.93
C THR A 108 0.86 6.44 10.44
N MET A 109 0.16 7.06 9.47
CA MET A 109 -1.17 6.60 9.00
C MET A 109 -1.18 6.24 7.50
N ARG A 110 -0.05 5.77 6.97
CA ARG A 110 0.12 5.55 5.53
C ARG A 110 -0.91 4.60 4.92
N PHE A 111 -0.98 3.38 5.44
CA PHE A 111 -1.81 2.32 4.83
C PHE A 111 -3.30 2.49 5.13
N ALA A 112 -3.65 2.97 6.33
CA ALA A 112 -5.05 3.08 6.74
C ALA A 112 -5.79 4.24 6.06
N ILE A 113 -5.13 5.39 5.87
CA ILE A 113 -5.78 6.63 5.43
C ILE A 113 -5.23 7.13 4.10
N HIS A 114 -3.90 7.19 3.95
CA HIS A 114 -3.31 7.81 2.77
C HIS A 114 -3.42 6.94 1.52
N PHE A 115 -3.21 5.64 1.64
CA PHE A 115 -3.30 4.76 0.48
C PHE A 115 -4.69 4.80 -0.21
N PRO A 116 -5.83 4.69 0.50
CA PRO A 116 -7.14 4.82 -0.15
C PRO A 116 -7.40 6.20 -0.78
N LEU A 117 -6.80 7.27 -0.24
CA LEU A 117 -6.88 8.63 -0.82
C LEU A 117 -6.04 8.77 -2.09
N GLU A 118 -4.93 8.03 -2.19
CA GLU A 118 -4.06 8.01 -3.38
C GLU A 118 -4.62 7.15 -4.51
N LEU A 119 -5.41 6.10 -4.20
CA LEU A 119 -6.02 5.20 -5.19
C LEU A 119 -6.72 5.89 -6.39
N PRO A 120 -7.57 6.92 -6.22
CA PRO A 120 -8.19 7.60 -7.37
C PRO A 120 -7.17 8.33 -8.24
N ILE A 121 -6.11 8.90 -7.66
CA ILE A 121 -5.04 9.57 -8.39
C ILE A 121 -4.26 8.54 -9.21
N ILE A 122 -3.88 7.42 -8.58
CA ILE A 122 -3.18 6.30 -9.24
C ILE A 122 -4.01 5.73 -10.39
N THR A 123 -5.33 5.63 -10.21
CA THR A 123 -6.23 5.13 -11.26
C THR A 123 -6.21 6.04 -12.50
N ARG A 124 -6.22 7.37 -12.30
CA ARG A 124 -6.11 8.34 -13.40
C ARG A 124 -4.73 8.31 -14.06
N GLU A 125 -3.66 8.29 -13.27
CA GLU A 125 -2.28 8.22 -13.77
C GLU A 125 -2.03 6.92 -14.57
N HIS A 126 -2.61 5.80 -14.13
CA HIS A 126 -2.55 4.53 -14.83
C HIS A 126 -3.39 4.51 -16.12
N PHE A 127 -4.60 5.10 -16.10
CA PHE A 127 -5.44 5.23 -17.29
C PHE A 127 -4.74 6.04 -18.39
N ASN A 128 -4.05 7.12 -18.01
CA ASN A 128 -3.21 7.93 -18.90
C ASN A 128 -1.90 7.24 -19.32
N ARG A 129 -1.67 5.98 -18.90
CA ARG A 129 -0.48 5.18 -19.22
C ARG A 129 0.84 5.87 -18.88
N TRP A 130 0.90 6.61 -17.77
CA TRP A 130 2.15 7.25 -17.33
C TRP A 130 3.17 6.24 -16.82
N TYR A 131 2.72 5.19 -16.13
CA TYR A 131 3.56 4.12 -15.61
C TYR A 131 2.82 2.80 -15.45
N SER A 132 3.58 1.71 -15.34
CA SER A 132 3.04 0.38 -15.06
C SER A 132 2.66 0.22 -13.59
N LEU A 133 1.51 -0.44 -13.32
CA LEU A 133 1.04 -0.67 -11.95
C LEU A 133 2.02 -1.51 -11.12
N ARG A 134 2.76 -2.41 -11.78
CA ARG A 134 3.82 -3.23 -11.16
C ARG A 134 4.98 -2.37 -10.66
N ALA A 135 5.45 -1.42 -11.48
CA ALA A 135 6.52 -0.50 -11.09
C ALA A 135 6.11 0.33 -9.88
N TYR A 136 4.88 0.84 -9.87
CA TYR A 136 4.33 1.58 -8.73
C TYR A 136 4.26 0.74 -7.45
N TYR A 137 3.70 -0.47 -7.52
CA TYR A 137 3.55 -1.33 -6.34
C TYR A 137 4.90 -1.71 -5.73
N ILE A 138 5.90 -2.02 -6.56
CA ILE A 138 7.24 -2.36 -6.11
C ILE A 138 7.96 -1.12 -5.56
N ALA A 139 7.86 0.04 -6.23
CA ALA A 139 8.43 1.30 -5.73
C ALA A 139 7.86 1.70 -4.36
N MET A 140 6.55 1.59 -4.20
CA MET A 140 5.87 1.84 -2.92
C MET A 140 6.37 0.89 -1.84
N THR A 141 6.39 -0.41 -2.11
CA THR A 141 6.85 -1.42 -1.12
C THR A 141 8.30 -1.20 -0.69
N VAL A 142 9.20 -0.87 -1.63
CA VAL A 142 10.61 -0.61 -1.33
C VAL A 142 10.77 0.68 -0.51
N ALA A 143 9.98 1.72 -0.80
CA ALA A 143 10.02 2.96 -0.04
C ALA A 143 9.56 2.80 1.42
N ASP A 144 8.72 1.80 1.72
CA ASP A 144 8.23 1.53 3.07
C ASP A 144 9.22 0.76 3.95
N ILE A 145 10.15 -0.01 3.36
CA ILE A 145 11.14 -0.81 4.10
C ILE A 145 11.97 0.01 5.10
N PRO A 146 12.65 1.12 4.70
CA PRO A 146 13.51 1.85 5.63
C PRO A 146 12.73 2.50 6.77
N ILE A 147 11.51 2.98 6.47
CA ILE A 147 10.61 3.56 7.47
C ILE A 147 10.19 2.50 8.48
N GLN A 148 9.76 1.33 8.00
CA GLN A 148 9.33 0.26 8.87
C GLN A 148 10.47 -0.23 9.76
N LEU A 149 11.68 -0.34 9.20
CA LEU A 149 12.87 -0.72 9.96
C LEU A 149 13.15 0.28 11.09
N LEU A 150 13.13 1.59 10.79
CA LEU A 150 13.36 2.63 11.79
C LEU A 150 12.32 2.60 12.91
N CYS A 151 11.03 2.51 12.57
CA CYS A 151 9.94 2.42 13.54
C CYS A 151 10.05 1.18 14.43
N THR A 152 10.32 0.01 13.83
CA THR A 152 10.46 -1.25 14.57
C THR A 152 11.67 -1.23 15.51
N VAL A 153 12.84 -0.76 15.05
CA VAL A 153 14.04 -0.66 15.90
C VAL A 153 13.81 0.31 17.05
N THR A 154 13.17 1.46 16.80
CA THR A 154 12.86 2.44 17.86
C THR A 154 11.93 1.84 18.92
N TYR A 155 10.89 1.12 18.49
CA TYR A 155 9.97 0.40 19.38
C TYR A 155 10.71 -0.63 20.25
N ILE A 156 11.61 -1.42 19.66
CA ILE A 156 12.35 -2.47 20.37
C ILE A 156 13.32 -1.86 21.37
N VAL A 157 14.07 -0.82 21.00
CA VAL A 157 15.00 -0.15 21.93
C VAL A 157 14.23 0.28 23.18
N ILE A 158 13.11 0.98 23.01
CA ILE A 158 12.31 1.46 24.15
C ILE A 158 11.76 0.28 24.97
N THR A 159 11.09 -0.67 24.33
CA THR A 159 10.41 -1.76 25.05
C THR A 159 11.36 -2.74 25.70
N TYR A 160 12.50 -3.05 25.08
CA TYR A 160 13.49 -3.99 25.61
C TYR A 160 14.16 -3.45 26.87
N TYR A 161 14.50 -2.15 26.88
CA TYR A 161 15.04 -1.49 28.08
C TYR A 161 13.97 -1.32 29.16
N MET A 162 12.73 -0.95 28.80
CA MET A 162 11.63 -0.82 29.77
C MET A 162 11.25 -2.15 30.46
N THR A 163 11.40 -3.27 29.76
CA THR A 163 11.07 -4.61 30.28
C THR A 163 12.23 -5.31 30.98
N GLY A 164 13.39 -4.64 31.12
CA GLY A 164 14.55 -5.16 31.85
C GLY A 164 15.12 -6.47 31.27
N GLN A 165 14.97 -6.70 29.96
CA GLN A 165 15.46 -7.92 29.34
C GLN A 165 17.00 -7.93 29.22
N PRO A 166 17.66 -9.10 29.29
CA PRO A 166 19.11 -9.20 29.29
C PRO A 166 19.69 -8.66 27.97
N PRO A 167 20.71 -7.77 27.98
CA PRO A 167 21.23 -7.12 26.78
C PRO A 167 22.11 -8.05 25.92
N GLU A 168 21.57 -9.20 25.53
CA GLU A 168 22.21 -10.17 24.65
C GLU A 168 21.87 -9.85 23.18
N ALA A 169 22.89 -9.52 22.39
CA ALA A 169 22.72 -9.15 20.97
C ALA A 169 21.99 -10.24 20.15
N PHE A 170 22.22 -11.51 20.48
CA PHE A 170 21.54 -12.64 19.84
C PHE A 170 20.02 -12.59 20.05
N ARG A 171 19.57 -12.43 21.31
CA ARG A 171 18.13 -12.36 21.66
C ARG A 171 17.47 -11.12 21.10
N ILE A 172 18.14 -9.97 21.18
CA ILE A 172 17.66 -8.72 20.60
C ILE A 172 17.50 -8.87 19.09
N GLY A 173 18.47 -9.50 18.40
CA GLY A 173 18.41 -9.76 16.97
C GLY A 173 17.22 -10.65 16.57
N LEU A 174 17.01 -11.75 17.29
CA LEU A 174 15.87 -12.66 17.04
C LEU A 174 14.52 -11.97 17.28
N PHE A 175 14.39 -11.22 18.38
CA PHE A 175 13.18 -10.48 18.68
C PHE A 175 12.92 -9.38 17.64
N THR A 176 13.97 -8.68 17.22
CA THR A 176 13.90 -7.67 16.17
C THR A 176 13.43 -8.24 14.84
N LEU A 177 13.94 -9.41 14.45
CA LEU A 177 13.54 -10.09 13.24
C LEU A 177 12.04 -10.43 13.25
N ILE A 178 11.53 -11.01 14.34
CA ILE A 178 10.11 -11.35 14.46
C ILE A 178 9.25 -10.09 14.43
N CYS A 179 9.57 -9.06 15.21
CA CYS A 179 8.80 -7.81 15.19
C CYS A 179 8.79 -7.15 13.80
N LEU A 180 9.89 -7.22 13.05
CA LEU A 180 9.96 -6.70 11.69
C LEU A 180 9.07 -7.50 10.73
N MET A 181 9.11 -8.83 10.80
CA MET A 181 8.26 -9.70 9.98
C MET A 181 6.78 -9.47 10.27
N VAL A 182 6.40 -9.36 11.53
CA VAL A 182 5.02 -9.06 11.96
C VAL A 182 4.56 -7.73 11.41
N ALA A 183 5.41 -6.70 11.47
CA ALA A 183 5.08 -5.40 10.92
C ALA A 183 4.89 -5.45 9.40
N TRP A 184 5.73 -6.19 8.66
CA TRP A 184 5.58 -6.36 7.21
C TRP A 184 4.29 -7.12 6.83
N VAL A 185 3.92 -8.15 7.59
CA VAL A 185 2.66 -8.88 7.41
C VAL A 185 1.47 -7.96 7.69
N ALA A 186 1.50 -7.21 8.80
CA ALA A 186 0.45 -6.26 9.17
C ALA A 186 0.27 -5.15 8.13
N GLN A 187 1.37 -4.63 7.57
CA GLN A 187 1.33 -3.70 6.44
C GLN A 187 0.66 -4.32 5.20
N GLY A 188 0.93 -5.60 4.90
CA GLY A 188 0.28 -6.33 3.80
C GLY A 188 -1.24 -6.43 4.00
N LEU A 189 -1.68 -6.77 5.20
CA LEU A 189 -3.10 -6.81 5.57
C LEU A 189 -3.74 -5.41 5.49
N GLY A 190 -3.06 -4.39 6.01
CA GLY A 190 -3.51 -2.99 5.92
C GLY A 190 -3.70 -2.53 4.48
N LEU A 191 -2.75 -2.87 3.60
CA LEU A 191 -2.82 -2.58 2.17
C LEU A 191 -3.99 -3.32 1.48
N LEU A 192 -4.27 -4.56 1.88
CA LEU A 192 -5.41 -5.33 1.39
C LEU A 192 -6.74 -4.65 1.74
N VAL A 193 -6.93 -4.29 3.02
CA VAL A 193 -8.14 -3.60 3.49
C VAL A 193 -8.28 -2.24 2.81
N ALA A 194 -7.19 -1.49 2.71
CA ALA A 194 -7.15 -0.18 2.05
C ALA A 194 -7.44 -0.26 0.55
N SER A 195 -7.08 -1.38 -0.10
CA SER A 195 -7.42 -1.66 -1.50
C SER A 195 -8.88 -2.06 -1.69
N LEU A 196 -9.52 -2.68 -0.70
CA LEU A 196 -10.92 -3.13 -0.79
C LEU A 196 -11.93 -2.01 -0.52
N PHE A 197 -11.68 -1.21 0.51
CA PHE A 197 -12.65 -0.25 1.05
C PHE A 197 -12.26 1.20 0.75
N ASP A 198 -13.21 2.13 0.91
CA ASP A 198 -12.92 3.56 1.00
C ASP A 198 -12.52 3.93 2.44
N VAL A 199 -11.89 5.08 2.65
CA VAL A 199 -11.35 5.51 3.96
C VAL A 199 -12.35 5.33 5.11
N LYS A 200 -13.60 5.74 4.92
CA LYS A 200 -14.66 5.64 5.95
C LYS A 200 -14.96 4.19 6.33
N ASN A 201 -15.16 3.34 5.33
CA ASN A 201 -15.49 1.93 5.55
C ASN A 201 -14.26 1.16 6.04
N GLY A 202 -13.06 1.48 5.53
CA GLY A 202 -11.81 0.87 5.95
C GLY A 202 -11.48 1.12 7.42
N ALA A 203 -11.79 2.31 7.95
CA ALA A 203 -11.62 2.61 9.38
C ALA A 203 -12.54 1.77 10.27
N VAL A 204 -13.76 1.48 9.81
CA VAL A 204 -14.73 0.64 10.55
C VAL A 204 -14.38 -0.84 10.43
N PHE A 205 -14.11 -1.34 9.22
CA PHE A 205 -13.86 -2.76 8.94
C PHE A 205 -12.44 -3.21 9.26
N GLY A 206 -11.45 -2.31 9.33
CA GLY A 206 -10.06 -2.64 9.64
C GLY A 206 -9.91 -3.47 10.93
N PRO A 207 -10.46 -3.00 12.07
CA PRO A 207 -10.52 -3.77 13.31
C PRO A 207 -11.16 -5.16 13.14
N PHE A 208 -12.25 -5.28 12.37
CA PHE A 208 -12.90 -6.58 12.15
C PHE A 208 -12.01 -7.60 11.44
N PHE A 209 -11.08 -7.17 10.59
CA PHE A 209 -10.12 -8.08 9.95
C PHE A 209 -8.99 -8.52 10.88
N ILE A 210 -8.56 -7.66 11.82
CA ILE A 210 -7.45 -8.00 12.73
C ILE A 210 -7.91 -8.73 13.99
N CYS A 211 -9.12 -8.45 14.50
CA CYS A 211 -9.65 -9.03 15.74
C CYS A 211 -9.64 -10.57 15.76
N PRO A 212 -10.06 -11.30 14.71
CA PRO A 212 -10.00 -12.75 14.70
C PRO A 212 -8.57 -13.27 14.87
N PHE A 213 -7.59 -12.66 14.20
CA PHE A 213 -6.19 -13.05 14.34
C PHE A 213 -5.67 -12.81 15.76
N LEU A 214 -6.16 -11.76 16.43
CA LEU A 214 -5.78 -11.45 17.81
C LEU A 214 -6.37 -12.48 18.80
N ILE A 215 -7.65 -12.84 18.66
CA ILE A 215 -8.31 -13.82 19.53
C ILE A 215 -7.62 -15.18 19.40
N PHE A 216 -7.34 -15.62 18.18
CA PHE A 216 -6.65 -16.89 17.88
C PHE A 216 -5.12 -16.75 17.87
N SER A 217 -4.55 -15.82 18.65
CA SER A 217 -3.10 -15.63 18.75
C SER A 217 -2.41 -16.61 19.70
N GLY A 218 -3.16 -17.41 20.47
CA GLY A 218 -2.60 -18.27 21.51
C GLY A 218 -2.45 -17.58 22.88
N PHE A 219 -2.66 -16.26 22.97
CA PHE A 219 -2.65 -15.54 24.26
C PHE A 219 -4.01 -15.55 24.98
N PHE A 220 -5.10 -15.37 24.23
CA PHE A 220 -6.46 -15.32 24.81
C PHE A 220 -7.09 -16.72 24.93
N ILE A 221 -6.83 -17.57 23.95
CA ILE A 221 -7.32 -18.95 23.87
C ILE A 221 -6.12 -19.80 23.50
N HIS A 222 -5.80 -20.82 24.30
CA HIS A 222 -4.73 -21.77 23.99
C HIS A 222 -5.19 -22.79 22.94
N LEU A 223 -4.23 -23.36 22.20
CA LEU A 223 -4.55 -24.32 21.15
C LEU A 223 -5.11 -25.63 21.73
N THR A 224 -4.61 -26.05 22.89
CA THR A 224 -5.07 -27.24 23.63
C THR A 224 -6.52 -27.17 24.08
N ASP A 225 -6.99 -25.98 24.43
CA ASP A 225 -8.34 -25.77 24.99
C ASP A 225 -9.40 -25.58 23.88
N ALA A 226 -8.96 -25.28 22.66
CA ALA A 226 -9.83 -25.05 21.52
C ALA A 226 -10.36 -26.35 20.92
N HIS A 227 -11.65 -26.36 20.53
CA HIS A 227 -12.24 -27.51 19.84
C HIS A 227 -11.50 -27.78 18.52
N PRO A 228 -11.22 -29.06 18.14
CA PRO A 228 -10.39 -29.39 16.97
C PRO A 228 -10.83 -28.76 15.65
N VAL A 229 -12.15 -28.55 15.48
CA VAL A 229 -12.73 -27.87 14.30
C VAL A 229 -12.22 -26.43 14.14
N MET A 230 -11.78 -25.76 15.20
CA MET A 230 -11.27 -24.39 15.14
C MET A 230 -9.75 -24.30 15.00
N HIS A 231 -9.01 -25.42 15.04
CA HIS A 231 -7.54 -25.41 14.99
C HIS A 231 -6.98 -24.77 13.70
N TRP A 232 -7.68 -24.88 12.57
CA TRP A 232 -7.26 -24.24 11.33
C TRP A 232 -7.18 -22.71 11.43
N LEU A 233 -8.00 -22.07 12.27
CA LEU A 233 -7.96 -20.61 12.48
C LEU A 233 -6.66 -20.17 13.16
N PHE A 234 -6.13 -20.98 14.07
CA PHE A 234 -4.84 -20.73 14.70
C PHE A 234 -3.70 -20.83 13.68
N HIS A 235 -3.76 -21.80 12.77
CA HIS A 235 -2.73 -21.98 11.74
C HIS A 235 -2.70 -20.86 10.68
N ILE A 236 -3.81 -20.15 10.46
CA ILE A 236 -3.87 -19.00 9.56
C ILE A 236 -3.42 -17.71 10.26
N SER A 237 -3.53 -17.65 11.60
CA SER A 237 -3.21 -16.42 12.34
C SER A 237 -1.73 -16.10 12.36
N PHE A 238 -1.35 -14.99 11.72
CA PHE A 238 0.02 -14.49 11.80
C PHE A 238 0.40 -14.02 13.22
N LEU A 239 -0.58 -13.61 14.04
CA LEU A 239 -0.34 -13.20 15.42
C LEU A 239 -0.01 -14.40 16.32
N LYS A 240 -0.48 -15.61 15.98
CA LYS A 240 -0.05 -16.85 16.64
C LYS A 240 1.44 -17.08 16.45
N TYR A 241 1.92 -17.04 15.21
CA TYR A 241 3.34 -17.20 14.92
C TYR A 241 4.18 -16.02 15.43
N ALA A 242 3.62 -14.81 15.48
CA ALA A 242 4.26 -13.65 16.10
C ALA A 242 4.56 -13.91 17.59
N LEU A 243 3.55 -14.37 18.33
CA LEU A 243 3.67 -14.65 19.76
C LEU A 243 4.63 -15.82 20.01
N GLN A 244 4.50 -16.90 19.24
CA GLN A 244 5.40 -18.06 19.27
C GLN A 244 6.87 -17.63 19.05
N GLY A 245 7.13 -16.86 17.99
CA GLY A 245 8.47 -16.39 17.67
C GLY A 245 9.04 -15.42 18.71
N ALA A 246 8.20 -14.52 19.25
CA ALA A 246 8.60 -13.56 20.28
C ALA A 246 8.92 -14.27 21.61
N ALA A 247 8.08 -15.21 22.04
CA ALA A 247 8.28 -16.01 23.23
C ALA A 247 9.58 -16.83 23.14
N MET A 248 9.82 -17.49 22.00
CA MET A 248 11.05 -18.26 21.78
C MET A 248 12.30 -17.37 21.67
N ALA A 249 12.20 -16.17 21.09
CA ALA A 249 13.31 -15.22 21.04
C ALA A 249 13.74 -14.73 22.43
N ILE A 250 12.77 -14.48 23.33
CA ILE A 250 13.04 -13.91 24.66
C ILE A 250 13.36 -15.00 25.69
N PHE A 251 12.55 -16.06 25.76
CA PHE A 251 12.59 -17.08 26.81
C PHE A 251 13.22 -18.41 26.38
N GLY A 252 13.37 -18.64 25.08
CA GLY A 252 14.00 -19.85 24.52
C GLY A 252 15.53 -19.86 24.63
N TYR A 253 16.17 -20.80 23.93
CA TYR A 253 17.63 -20.94 23.84
C TYR A 253 18.34 -20.92 25.20
N ASP A 254 17.93 -21.84 26.09
CA ASP A 254 18.51 -22.07 27.43
C ASP A 254 18.87 -20.79 28.20
N ARG A 255 17.92 -19.86 28.29
CA ARG A 255 18.07 -18.64 29.08
C ARG A 255 18.36 -18.97 30.56
N PRO A 256 19.29 -18.24 31.22
CA PRO A 256 19.54 -18.40 32.64
C PRO A 256 18.29 -18.09 33.48
N ARG A 257 18.36 -18.45 34.77
CA ARG A 257 17.29 -18.17 35.72
C ARG A 257 17.01 -16.67 35.77
N MET A 258 15.73 -16.31 35.82
CA MET A 258 15.32 -14.91 35.92
C MET A 258 15.46 -14.45 37.38
N ASP A 259 15.84 -13.19 37.57
CA ASP A 259 15.95 -12.59 38.89
C ASP A 259 14.55 -12.47 39.53
N CYS A 260 14.41 -13.01 40.73
CA CYS A 260 13.20 -12.85 41.53
C CYS A 260 13.59 -12.36 42.93
N ASP A 261 12.89 -11.34 43.41
CA ASP A 261 13.12 -10.74 44.74
C ASP A 261 12.39 -11.49 45.86
N GLU A 262 11.37 -12.28 45.50
CA GLU A 262 10.53 -13.04 46.43
C GLU A 262 11.11 -14.43 46.77
N THR A 263 10.84 -14.90 48.00
CA THR A 263 11.31 -16.21 48.51
C THR A 263 10.79 -17.40 47.71
N TYR A 264 9.61 -17.29 47.10
CA TYR A 264 9.07 -18.28 46.17
C TYR A 264 8.70 -17.61 44.85
N CYS A 265 9.34 -18.07 43.77
CA CYS A 265 9.08 -17.58 42.43
C CYS A 265 8.82 -18.78 41.50
N HIS A 266 7.57 -18.91 41.03
CA HIS A 266 7.15 -20.04 40.21
C HIS A 266 7.83 -20.04 38.82
N PHE A 267 8.05 -18.84 38.27
CA PHE A 267 8.55 -18.62 36.91
C PHE A 267 10.06 -18.36 36.83
N VAL A 268 10.86 -18.71 37.86
CA VAL A 268 12.33 -18.56 37.83
C VAL A 268 12.95 -19.26 36.62
N LEU A 269 12.40 -20.41 36.23
CA LEU A 269 12.82 -21.17 35.05
C LEU A 269 11.97 -20.76 33.84
N PRO A 270 12.57 -20.20 32.78
CA PRO A 270 11.86 -19.82 31.56
C PRO A 270 11.10 -20.99 30.90
N LYS A 271 11.62 -22.22 31.01
CA LYS A 271 10.95 -23.43 30.50
C LYS A 271 9.58 -23.69 31.16
N LYS A 272 9.42 -23.34 32.44
CA LYS A 272 8.10 -23.45 33.12
C LYS A 272 7.12 -22.42 32.58
N PHE A 273 7.59 -21.19 32.37
CA PHE A 273 6.76 -20.14 31.75
C PHE A 273 6.33 -20.52 30.34
N LEU A 274 7.25 -21.02 29.50
CA LEU A 274 6.93 -21.51 28.15
C LEU A 274 5.93 -22.67 28.14
N LYS A 275 5.97 -23.54 29.17
CA LYS A 275 4.99 -24.63 29.32
C LYS A 275 3.60 -24.09 29.66
N GLU A 276 3.50 -23.08 30.51
CA GLU A 276 2.23 -22.49 30.92
C GLU A 276 1.52 -21.78 29.77
N ILE A 277 2.28 -21.11 28.90
CA ILE A 277 1.73 -20.42 27.72
C ILE A 277 1.55 -21.33 26.50
N ASP A 278 1.70 -22.66 26.66
CA ASP A 278 1.57 -23.66 25.59
C ASP A 278 2.55 -23.45 24.40
N MET A 279 3.79 -23.04 24.69
CA MET A 279 4.84 -22.77 23.69
C MET A 279 6.16 -23.50 23.98
N LEU A 280 6.10 -24.63 24.69
CA LEU A 280 7.31 -25.39 25.03
C LEU A 280 7.93 -26.07 23.78
N GLU A 281 7.08 -26.61 22.90
CA GLU A 281 7.48 -27.32 21.67
C GLU A 281 7.51 -26.41 20.44
N ALA A 282 7.41 -25.10 20.66
CA ALA A 282 7.38 -24.12 19.59
C ALA A 282 8.76 -23.93 18.95
N ASP A 283 8.83 -24.03 17.62
CA ASP A 283 10.05 -23.72 16.88
C ASP A 283 10.05 -22.27 16.37
N PHE A 284 11.19 -21.58 16.56
CA PHE A 284 11.38 -20.23 16.03
C PHE A 284 11.40 -20.21 14.50
N VAL A 285 12.01 -21.24 13.89
CA VAL A 285 12.13 -21.35 12.43
C VAL A 285 10.76 -21.52 11.77
N GLU A 286 9.89 -22.33 12.37
CA GLU A 286 8.51 -22.50 11.91
C GLU A 286 7.78 -21.16 11.87
N ALA A 287 7.89 -20.35 12.93
CA ALA A 287 7.29 -19.03 12.99
C ALA A 287 7.80 -18.10 11.87
N VAL A 288 9.10 -18.09 11.60
CA VAL A 288 9.70 -17.28 10.52
C VAL A 288 9.20 -17.71 9.13
N ILE A 289 9.15 -19.03 8.87
CA ILE A 289 8.65 -19.57 7.60
C ILE A 289 7.17 -19.21 7.42
N ALA A 290 6.34 -19.44 8.44
CA ALA A 290 4.91 -19.15 8.40
C ALA A 290 4.64 -17.66 8.17
N LEU A 291 5.31 -16.76 8.91
CA LEU A 291 5.19 -15.31 8.71
C LEU A 291 5.61 -14.88 7.31
N SER A 292 6.69 -15.46 6.77
CA SER A 292 7.15 -15.18 5.41
C SER A 292 6.13 -15.60 4.35
N VAL A 293 5.56 -16.79 4.48
CA VAL A 293 4.50 -17.28 3.58
C VAL A 293 3.28 -16.37 3.64
N ILE A 294 2.78 -16.05 4.84
CA ILE A 294 1.62 -15.18 5.02
C ILE A 294 1.87 -13.78 4.46
N PHE A 295 3.08 -13.23 4.63
CA PHE A 295 3.49 -11.96 4.04
C PHE A 295 3.32 -11.97 2.52
N PHE A 296 3.86 -12.99 1.83
CA PHE A 296 3.72 -13.09 0.38
C PHE A 296 2.26 -13.27 -0.04
N VAL A 297 1.47 -14.07 0.69
CA VAL A 297 0.04 -14.25 0.42
C VAL A 297 -0.70 -12.92 0.50
N PHE A 298 -0.55 -12.15 1.57
CA PHE A 298 -1.23 -10.85 1.71
C PHE A 298 -0.75 -9.81 0.69
N ARG A 299 0.54 -9.79 0.35
CA ARG A 299 1.07 -8.87 -0.66
C ARG A 299 0.54 -9.19 -2.06
N VAL A 300 0.57 -10.47 -2.44
CA VAL A 300 0.07 -10.92 -3.73
C VAL A 300 -1.45 -10.72 -3.83
N SER A 301 -2.21 -11.04 -2.78
CA SER A 301 -3.66 -10.80 -2.76
C SER A 301 -3.98 -9.31 -2.86
N ALA A 302 -3.28 -8.44 -2.11
CA ALA A 302 -3.48 -7.00 -2.18
C ALA A 302 -3.21 -6.45 -3.59
N PHE A 303 -2.16 -6.95 -4.26
CA PHE A 303 -1.85 -6.56 -5.63
C PHE A 303 -2.93 -6.98 -6.64
N TYR A 304 -3.49 -8.19 -6.52
CA TYR A 304 -4.58 -8.64 -7.39
C TYR A 304 -5.89 -7.90 -7.12
N VAL A 305 -6.23 -7.65 -5.85
CA VAL A 305 -7.41 -6.86 -5.47
C VAL A 305 -7.30 -5.44 -6.03
N MET A 306 -6.13 -4.80 -5.87
CA MET A 306 -5.87 -3.47 -6.43
C MET A 306 -6.04 -3.47 -7.95
N GLN A 307 -5.48 -4.46 -8.65
CA GLN A 307 -5.67 -4.62 -10.10
C GLN A 307 -7.14 -4.76 -10.50
N TYR A 308 -7.90 -5.56 -9.76
CA TYR A 308 -9.32 -5.80 -10.03
C TYR A 308 -10.12 -4.50 -9.84
N ARG A 309 -9.89 -3.80 -8.73
CA ARG A 309 -10.57 -2.52 -8.44
C ARG A 309 -10.27 -1.46 -9.49
N MET A 310 -9.04 -1.39 -9.99
CA MET A 310 -8.68 -0.45 -11.05
C MET A 310 -9.33 -0.78 -12.40
N LYS A 311 -9.53 -2.06 -12.73
CA LYS A 311 -10.21 -2.47 -13.97
C LYS A 311 -11.71 -2.19 -13.96
N ASN A 312 -12.35 -2.32 -12.80
CA ASN A 312 -13.80 -2.15 -12.67
C ASN A 312 -14.24 -0.69 -12.47
N LYS A 313 -13.32 0.22 -12.14
CA LYS A 313 -13.59 1.67 -12.07
C LYS A 313 -13.38 2.40 -13.41
N ILE A 314 -12.97 1.68 -14.46
CA ILE A 314 -12.90 2.14 -15.85
C ILE A 314 -14.22 1.78 -16.52
#